data_AF-A0A6L5NZM7-F1
#
_entry.id   AF-A0A6L5NZM7-F1
#
_cell.length_a   1.000
_cell.length_b   1.000
_cell.length_c   1.000
_cell.angle_alpha   90.00
_cell.angle_beta   90.00
_cell.angle_gamma   90.00
#
_symmetry.space_group_name_H-M   'P 1'
#
loop_
_entity.id
_entity.type
_entity.pdbx_description
1 polymer ?
#
loop_
_entity_poly.entity_id
_entity_poly.type
_entity_poly.pdbx_seq_one_letter_code
_entity_poly.pdbx_strand_id
1 'polypeptide(L)'
;MNKKFILRTLVLASIGTFALAGCNNDKNEIKVPTSTSTTASSTHVINEVVKATETKTDETKVTETKTDETKVAETKTDLAITATEITAKISNPIIDENLILSFDIDVADENGQHVTGLKTADIGGIALGRIGSTNDVPSMGATQDTKIWLSYFNGADKYNANVSGGYNKFKGESCADESCLIDNGDGTYHVTLKDHPITTAPFKFKYDENKVTGIYLSLSPKNDKDATVIANSFYYWTPSTGKEAANPKTVVENPAAKCNSCHQGNHRHSGKHLSSQACSFCHTAYSKGVYKADKDTNLVSSMYVADLVHANHISFATNCQSCHTADKTNADSDVNLWHKTANNEVCTSCHSNKLNSQYTGFETNHIDQATGKIKREACTSCHTPTSTWAPAIPHQPK
;
A
#
# COMPACT_ATOMS: atom_id res chain seq x y z
N MET A 1 -42.88 33.58 37.75
CA MET A 1 -42.92 34.88 37.07
C MET A 1 -41.88 34.88 35.95
N ASN A 2 -42.36 34.77 34.71
CA ASN A 2 -41.54 34.68 33.49
C ASN A 2 -41.12 36.07 33.01
N LYS A 3 -39.84 36.27 32.71
CA LYS A 3 -39.41 37.33 31.78
C LYS A 3 -38.36 36.77 30.81
N LYS A 4 -38.80 36.63 29.55
CA LYS A 4 -37.99 36.38 28.36
C LYS A 4 -37.15 37.62 28.06
N PHE A 5 -35.87 37.44 27.76
CA PHE A 5 -35.04 38.46 27.11
C PHE A 5 -34.85 38.06 25.64
N ILE A 6 -35.31 38.93 24.75
CA ILE A 6 -35.10 38.86 23.29
C ILE A 6 -33.85 39.69 23.02
N LEU A 7 -32.81 39.09 22.43
CA LEU A 7 -31.69 39.83 21.86
C LEU A 7 -31.65 39.57 20.35
N ARG A 8 -31.97 40.62 19.59
CA ARG A 8 -31.74 40.74 18.14
C ARG A 8 -30.41 41.46 17.95
N THR A 9 -29.48 40.86 17.20
CA THR A 9 -28.31 41.56 16.63
C THR A 9 -28.00 40.90 15.28
N LEU A 10 -28.51 41.49 14.20
CA LEU A 10 -27.84 42.38 13.25
C LEU A 10 -26.79 41.66 12.38
N VAL A 11 -27.21 41.37 11.16
CA VAL A 11 -26.41 40.90 10.02
C VAL A 11 -25.57 42.08 9.52
N LEU A 12 -24.24 41.93 9.48
CA LEU A 12 -23.37 42.72 8.62
C LEU A 12 -22.68 41.80 7.63
N ALA A 13 -23.02 41.97 6.36
CA ALA A 13 -22.28 41.44 5.23
C ALA A 13 -21.05 42.33 4.98
N SER A 14 -19.86 41.73 4.95
CA SER A 14 -18.67 42.37 4.41
C SER A 14 -18.15 41.54 3.24
N ILE A 15 -18.35 42.10 2.05
CA ILE A 15 -17.78 41.64 0.77
C ILE A 15 -16.29 41.97 0.82
N GLY A 16 -15.46 40.93 0.88
CA GLY A 16 -14.00 41.02 0.79
C GLY A 16 -13.52 40.34 -0.47
N THR A 17 -13.25 41.14 -1.49
CA THR A 17 -12.65 40.76 -2.77
C THR A 17 -11.21 40.31 -2.53
N PHE A 18 -10.92 39.00 -2.59
CA PHE A 18 -9.56 38.50 -2.66
C PHE A 18 -9.16 38.28 -4.12
N ALA A 19 -8.13 39.01 -4.53
CA ALA A 19 -7.48 38.88 -5.82
C ALA A 19 -6.85 37.49 -5.97
N LEU A 20 -7.30 36.76 -7.00
CA LEU A 20 -6.61 35.60 -7.55
C LEU A 20 -5.33 36.09 -8.24
N ALA A 21 -4.19 35.90 -7.57
CA ALA A 21 -2.89 36.01 -8.22
C ALA A 21 -2.73 34.83 -9.19
N GLY A 22 -2.49 35.16 -10.46
CA GLY A 22 -2.56 34.24 -11.59
C GLY A 22 -1.45 33.19 -11.60
N CYS A 23 -1.83 31.97 -11.97
CA CYS A 23 -0.96 31.04 -12.68
C CYS A 23 -1.29 31.17 -14.16
N ASN A 24 -0.53 32.01 -14.86
CA ASN A 24 -0.41 31.96 -16.30
C ASN A 24 0.99 31.43 -16.59
N ASN A 25 1.10 30.27 -17.24
CA ASN A 25 2.23 29.99 -18.09
C ASN A 25 1.82 29.05 -19.20
N ASP A 26 2.19 29.50 -20.39
CA ASP A 26 1.76 29.03 -21.69
C ASP A 26 2.26 27.63 -22.04
N LYS A 27 1.36 26.92 -22.70
CA LYS A 27 1.55 26.06 -23.88
C LYS A 27 3.01 25.83 -24.31
N ASN A 28 3.51 24.63 -24.03
CA ASN A 28 4.47 23.97 -24.92
C ASN A 28 3.84 22.67 -25.42
N GLU A 29 3.34 22.71 -26.65
CA GLU A 29 2.89 21.54 -27.41
C GLU A 29 4.10 20.66 -27.75
N ILE A 30 4.20 19.50 -27.11
CA ILE A 30 5.06 18.42 -27.58
C ILE A 30 4.22 17.54 -28.51
N LYS A 31 4.52 17.60 -29.81
CA LYS A 31 3.97 16.69 -30.83
C LYS A 31 4.39 15.25 -30.53
N VAL A 32 3.42 14.40 -30.22
CA VAL A 32 3.58 12.95 -30.18
C VAL A 32 3.38 12.38 -31.60
N PRO A 33 4.30 11.58 -32.16
CA PRO A 33 4.06 10.90 -33.41
C PRO A 33 3.12 9.70 -33.18
N THR A 34 1.98 9.71 -33.87
CA THR A 34 1.07 8.58 -34.04
C THR A 34 1.73 7.49 -34.88
N SER A 35 1.96 6.31 -34.31
CA SER A 35 2.23 5.09 -35.08
C SER A 35 1.01 4.17 -35.04
N THR A 36 0.46 3.96 -36.23
CA THR A 36 -0.62 3.05 -36.60
C THR A 36 -0.32 1.60 -36.23
N SER A 37 -1.24 0.96 -35.50
CA SER A 37 -1.29 -0.47 -35.26
C SER A 37 -2.10 -1.16 -36.36
N THR A 38 -1.45 -1.93 -37.21
CA THR A 38 -2.07 -2.88 -38.15
C THR A 38 -2.45 -4.17 -37.44
N THR A 39 -3.74 -4.48 -37.46
CA THR A 39 -4.33 -5.76 -37.06
C THR A 39 -4.03 -6.83 -38.10
N ALA A 40 -3.42 -7.94 -37.68
CA ALA A 40 -3.37 -9.17 -38.46
C ALA A 40 -4.13 -10.26 -37.69
N SER A 41 -5.32 -10.58 -38.21
CA SER A 41 -6.15 -11.72 -37.83
C SER A 41 -5.60 -12.99 -38.50
N SER A 42 -5.39 -14.06 -37.75
CA SER A 42 -5.15 -15.38 -38.32
C SER A 42 -6.18 -16.37 -37.78
N THR A 43 -7.18 -16.62 -38.62
CA THR A 43 -8.12 -17.72 -38.55
C THR A 43 -7.37 -19.05 -38.75
N HIS A 44 -7.61 -20.05 -37.90
CA HIS A 44 -7.30 -21.44 -38.23
C HIS A 44 -8.59 -22.26 -38.21
N VAL A 45 -8.93 -22.70 -39.42
CA VAL A 45 -9.95 -23.69 -39.76
C VAL A 45 -9.26 -25.05 -39.77
N ILE A 46 -9.81 -26.05 -39.09
CA ILE A 46 -9.59 -27.46 -39.44
C ILE A 46 -10.95 -28.17 -39.44
N ASN A 47 -11.20 -28.84 -40.56
CA ASN A 47 -12.40 -29.56 -40.94
C ASN A 47 -12.63 -30.87 -40.17
N GLU A 48 -13.90 -31.26 -40.20
CA GLU A 48 -14.55 -32.52 -39.85
C GLU A 48 -13.78 -33.81 -40.22
N VAL A 49 -13.98 -34.87 -39.41
CA VAL A 49 -14.28 -36.22 -39.93
C VAL A 49 -15.30 -36.90 -39.00
N VAL A 50 -16.46 -37.17 -39.57
CA VAL A 50 -17.51 -38.08 -39.08
C VAL A 50 -17.01 -39.53 -39.17
N LYS A 51 -17.18 -40.32 -38.09
CA LYS A 51 -17.37 -41.77 -38.20
C LYS A 51 -18.42 -42.24 -37.20
N ALA A 52 -19.58 -42.59 -37.75
CA ALA A 52 -20.58 -43.42 -37.11
C ALA A 52 -20.05 -44.85 -36.99
N THR A 53 -20.39 -45.54 -35.90
CA THR A 53 -20.37 -47.00 -35.86
C THR A 53 -21.55 -47.44 -35.01
N GLU A 54 -22.51 -48.10 -35.68
CA GLU A 54 -23.64 -48.78 -35.06
C GLU A 54 -23.15 -50.07 -34.38
N THR A 55 -23.71 -50.39 -33.22
CA THR A 55 -23.88 -51.79 -32.82
C THR A 55 -25.13 -51.91 -31.94
N LYS A 56 -26.12 -52.65 -32.45
CA LYS A 56 -27.28 -53.15 -31.70
C LYS A 56 -26.84 -54.31 -30.81
N THR A 57 -27.37 -54.38 -29.59
CA THR A 57 -27.93 -55.64 -29.05
C THR A 57 -28.78 -55.39 -27.80
N ASP A 58 -29.98 -55.93 -27.89
CA ASP A 58 -30.86 -56.57 -26.91
C ASP A 58 -31.40 -55.89 -25.65
N GLU A 59 -32.71 -56.13 -25.55
CA GLU A 59 -33.69 -55.79 -24.56
C GLU A 59 -33.37 -56.40 -23.19
N THR A 60 -33.52 -55.62 -22.11
CA THR A 60 -34.16 -56.14 -20.91
C THR A 60 -34.88 -55.01 -20.18
N LYS A 61 -36.20 -55.17 -20.10
CA LYS A 61 -37.16 -54.29 -19.44
C LYS A 61 -37.15 -54.60 -17.95
N VAL A 62 -36.63 -53.69 -17.13
CA VAL A 62 -36.87 -53.68 -15.67
C VAL A 62 -37.52 -52.35 -15.33
N THR A 63 -38.70 -52.45 -14.72
CA THR A 63 -39.54 -51.32 -14.31
C THR A 63 -39.11 -50.96 -12.90
N GLU A 64 -38.36 -49.87 -12.74
CA GLU A 64 -38.07 -49.27 -11.43
C GLU A 64 -38.73 -47.89 -11.36
N THR A 65 -39.57 -47.76 -10.34
CA THR A 65 -40.29 -46.57 -9.95
C THR A 65 -39.29 -45.52 -9.47
N LYS A 66 -39.02 -44.50 -10.29
CA LYS A 66 -38.27 -43.31 -9.87
C LYS A 66 -39.18 -42.45 -8.99
N THR A 67 -38.86 -42.37 -7.71
CA THR A 67 -39.27 -41.28 -6.85
C THR A 67 -38.63 -40.00 -7.40
N ASP A 68 -39.45 -38.99 -7.72
CA ASP A 68 -39.01 -37.65 -8.07
C ASP A 68 -38.30 -37.03 -6.85
N GLU A 69 -36.98 -37.21 -6.77
CA GLU A 69 -36.12 -36.28 -6.05
C GLU A 69 -36.21 -34.96 -6.81
N THR A 70 -37.03 -34.06 -6.27
CA THR A 70 -37.03 -32.66 -6.66
C THR A 70 -35.64 -32.13 -6.31
N LYS A 71 -34.76 -32.13 -7.31
CA LYS A 71 -33.46 -31.48 -7.27
C LYS A 71 -33.77 -29.99 -7.11
N VAL A 72 -33.82 -29.52 -5.87
CA VAL A 72 -33.75 -28.10 -5.56
C VAL A 72 -32.42 -27.66 -6.16
N ALA A 73 -32.49 -27.05 -7.33
CA ALA A 73 -31.39 -26.30 -7.84
C ALA A 73 -31.13 -25.22 -6.80
N GLU A 74 -30.09 -25.39 -5.98
CA GLU A 74 -29.45 -24.26 -5.34
C GLU A 74 -28.98 -23.36 -6.49
N THR A 75 -29.84 -22.41 -6.83
CA THR A 75 -29.40 -21.17 -7.46
C THR A 75 -28.44 -20.56 -6.48
N LYS A 76 -27.15 -20.86 -6.66
CA LYS A 76 -26.05 -20.06 -6.16
C LYS A 76 -26.19 -18.70 -6.82
N THR A 77 -27.08 -17.86 -6.29
CA THR A 77 -27.08 -16.45 -6.60
C THR A 77 -25.74 -15.96 -6.10
N ASP A 78 -24.79 -15.79 -7.03
CA ASP A 78 -23.70 -14.84 -6.86
C ASP A 78 -24.38 -13.53 -6.44
N LEU A 79 -24.45 -13.28 -5.13
CA LEU A 79 -24.93 -12.01 -4.59
C LEU A 79 -23.85 -11.01 -5.00
N ALA A 80 -24.06 -10.41 -6.17
CA ALA A 80 -23.23 -9.32 -6.63
C ALA A 80 -23.36 -8.22 -5.58
N ILE A 81 -22.24 -7.85 -4.98
CA ILE A 81 -22.16 -6.74 -4.04
C ILE A 81 -22.84 -5.55 -4.72
N THR A 82 -23.94 -5.04 -4.19
CA THR A 82 -24.62 -3.87 -4.78
C THR A 82 -24.06 -2.54 -4.24
N ALA A 83 -23.23 -2.64 -3.20
CA ALA A 83 -22.62 -1.52 -2.51
C ALA A 83 -21.73 -0.71 -3.45
N THR A 84 -21.71 0.60 -3.22
CA THR A 84 -20.80 1.52 -3.92
C THR A 84 -19.52 1.77 -3.13
N GLU A 85 -19.57 1.56 -1.81
CA GLU A 85 -18.43 1.61 -0.92
C GLU A 85 -18.50 0.43 0.04
N ILE A 86 -17.34 -0.05 0.49
CA ILE A 86 -17.28 -1.10 1.52
C ILE A 86 -16.24 -0.72 2.56
N THR A 87 -16.48 -1.17 3.77
CA THR A 87 -15.53 -1.09 4.89
C THR A 87 -15.16 -2.50 5.32
N ALA A 88 -13.94 -2.65 5.85
CA ALA A 88 -13.46 -3.92 6.38
C ALA A 88 -12.77 -3.71 7.71
N LYS A 89 -13.04 -4.58 8.68
CA LYS A 89 -12.41 -4.59 10.00
C LYS A 89 -11.78 -5.94 10.27
N ILE A 90 -10.48 -5.95 10.52
CA ILE A 90 -9.75 -7.16 10.94
C ILE A 90 -9.96 -7.39 12.45
N SER A 91 -10.04 -8.66 12.86
CA SER A 91 -10.06 -9.09 14.26
C SER A 91 -9.42 -10.47 14.45
N ASN A 92 -9.18 -10.85 15.71
CA ASN A 92 -8.69 -12.18 16.12
C ASN A 92 -7.47 -12.71 15.34
N PRO A 93 -6.40 -11.91 15.13
CA PRO A 93 -5.25 -12.41 14.39
C PRO A 93 -4.43 -13.40 15.22
N ILE A 94 -4.01 -14.48 14.58
CA ILE A 94 -3.23 -15.56 15.15
C ILE A 94 -2.09 -15.89 14.19
N ILE A 95 -0.90 -16.13 14.74
CA ILE A 95 0.22 -16.73 14.02
C ILE A 95 0.50 -18.06 14.73
N ASP A 96 0.31 -19.17 14.03
CA ASP A 96 0.47 -20.51 14.61
C ASP A 96 1.95 -20.94 14.71
N GLU A 97 2.21 -22.14 15.24
CA GLU A 97 3.56 -22.70 15.33
C GLU A 97 4.25 -22.93 13.97
N ASN A 98 3.48 -22.99 12.89
CA ASN A 98 3.98 -23.13 11.51
C ASN A 98 4.21 -21.76 10.85
N LEU A 99 4.06 -20.67 11.62
CA LEU A 99 4.17 -19.29 11.16
C LEU A 99 3.13 -18.94 10.07
N ILE A 100 1.96 -19.57 10.13
CA ILE A 100 0.81 -19.27 9.28
C ILE A 100 -0.05 -18.21 9.96
N LEU A 101 -0.37 -17.16 9.22
CA LEU A 101 -1.29 -16.11 9.66
C LEU A 101 -2.74 -16.55 9.41
N SER A 102 -3.58 -16.40 10.44
CA SER A 102 -5.05 -16.43 10.33
C SER A 102 -5.67 -15.23 11.04
N PHE A 103 -6.83 -14.78 10.58
CA PHE A 103 -7.60 -13.67 11.21
C PHE A 103 -9.03 -13.64 10.68
N ASP A 104 -9.90 -12.92 11.37
CA ASP A 104 -11.28 -12.68 10.95
C ASP A 104 -11.42 -11.29 10.33
N ILE A 105 -12.34 -11.15 9.39
CA ILE A 105 -12.75 -9.86 8.82
C ILE A 105 -14.26 -9.68 8.91
N ASP A 106 -14.70 -8.49 9.27
CA ASP A 106 -16.10 -8.04 9.18
C ASP A 106 -16.20 -7.00 8.07
N VAL A 107 -17.10 -7.23 7.11
CA VAL A 107 -17.27 -6.39 5.92
C VAL A 107 -18.69 -5.84 5.85
N ALA A 108 -18.80 -4.52 5.75
CA ALA A 108 -20.08 -3.83 5.68
C ALA A 108 -20.08 -2.75 4.58
N ASP A 109 -21.26 -2.49 4.01
CA ASP A 109 -21.48 -1.43 3.02
C ASP A 109 -21.56 -0.03 3.66
N GLU A 110 -21.80 0.99 2.84
CA GLU A 110 -21.99 2.38 3.28
C GLU A 110 -23.14 2.58 4.30
N ASN A 111 -24.09 1.65 4.37
CA ASN A 111 -25.24 1.68 5.28
C ASN A 111 -25.01 0.83 6.54
N GLY A 112 -23.86 0.19 6.68
CA GLY A 112 -23.55 -0.74 7.76
C GLY A 112 -24.21 -2.11 7.59
N GLN A 113 -24.73 -2.43 6.41
CA GLN A 113 -25.25 -3.75 6.08
C GLN A 113 -24.10 -4.70 5.73
N HIS A 114 -24.12 -5.89 6.32
CA HIS A 114 -23.13 -6.92 6.09
C HIS A 114 -23.05 -7.34 4.62
N VAL A 115 -21.82 -7.40 4.11
CA VAL A 115 -21.52 -7.80 2.73
C VAL A 115 -21.07 -9.26 2.74
N THR A 116 -21.87 -10.13 2.12
CA THR A 116 -21.57 -11.57 1.94
C THR A 116 -21.07 -11.87 0.53
N GLY A 117 -20.52 -13.06 0.31
CA GLY A 117 -20.18 -13.57 -1.02
C GLY A 117 -18.82 -13.12 -1.56
N LEU A 118 -17.94 -12.57 -0.72
CA LEU A 118 -16.55 -12.31 -1.13
C LEU A 118 -15.85 -13.62 -1.50
N LYS A 119 -15.06 -13.55 -2.57
CA LYS A 119 -14.24 -14.63 -3.09
C LYS A 119 -12.79 -14.40 -2.69
N THR A 120 -12.00 -15.47 -2.62
CA THR A 120 -10.56 -15.35 -2.36
C THR A 120 -9.87 -14.40 -3.34
N ALA A 121 -10.30 -14.37 -4.62
CA ALA A 121 -9.80 -13.43 -5.64
C ALA A 121 -10.05 -11.94 -5.31
N ASP A 122 -11.00 -11.63 -4.44
CA ASP A 122 -11.31 -10.25 -4.02
C ASP A 122 -10.27 -9.70 -3.02
N ILE A 123 -9.38 -10.55 -2.48
CA ILE A 123 -8.24 -10.13 -1.66
C ILE A 123 -7.18 -9.50 -2.57
N GLY A 124 -7.28 -8.17 -2.73
CA GLY A 124 -6.32 -7.34 -3.48
C GLY A 124 -4.91 -7.32 -2.90
N GLY A 125 -4.79 -7.61 -1.59
CA GLY A 125 -3.53 -8.04 -0.99
C GLY A 125 -3.53 -7.99 0.54
N ILE A 126 -2.67 -8.82 1.14
CA ILE A 126 -2.42 -8.84 2.59
C ILE A 126 -0.92 -8.61 2.82
N ALA A 127 -0.57 -7.61 3.59
CA ALA A 127 0.79 -7.43 4.07
C ALA A 127 0.85 -7.67 5.57
N LEU A 128 1.93 -8.31 6.02
CA LEU A 128 2.17 -8.63 7.42
C LEU A 128 3.59 -8.18 7.75
N GLY A 129 3.78 -7.59 8.92
CA GLY A 129 5.10 -7.15 9.35
C GLY A 129 5.12 -6.70 10.80
N ARG A 130 6.30 -6.36 11.32
CA ARG A 130 6.45 -5.80 12.66
C ARG A 130 7.22 -4.49 12.64
N ILE A 131 7.11 -3.76 13.74
CA ILE A 131 8.07 -2.70 14.04
C ILE A 131 9.39 -3.34 14.47
N GLY A 132 10.46 -2.88 13.85
CA GLY A 132 11.82 -3.18 14.24
C GLY A 132 12.69 -1.95 14.05
N SER A 133 13.97 -2.19 13.83
CA SER A 133 14.91 -1.11 13.54
C SER A 133 15.82 -1.43 12.35
N THR A 134 16.50 -0.42 11.84
CA THR A 134 17.50 -0.57 10.77
C THR A 134 18.61 -1.56 11.13
N ASN A 135 18.94 -1.71 12.43
CA ASN A 135 19.90 -2.69 12.91
C ASN A 135 19.43 -4.14 12.77
N ASP A 136 18.11 -4.37 12.69
CA ASP A 136 17.56 -5.71 12.42
C ASP A 136 17.86 -6.17 10.98
N VAL A 137 18.23 -5.25 10.07
CA VAL A 137 18.46 -5.53 8.65
C VAL A 137 19.95 -5.40 8.32
N PRO A 138 20.72 -6.51 8.24
CA PRO A 138 22.17 -6.46 8.07
C PRO A 138 22.64 -5.65 6.85
N SER A 139 21.85 -5.64 5.77
CA SER A 139 22.19 -4.92 4.53
C SER A 139 22.07 -3.40 4.62
N MET A 140 21.42 -2.85 5.65
CA MET A 140 21.28 -1.39 5.81
C MET A 140 22.50 -0.74 6.48
N GLY A 141 23.34 -1.52 7.17
CA GLY A 141 24.49 -1.01 7.91
C GLY A 141 24.08 -0.29 9.21
N ALA A 142 25.00 -0.24 10.18
CA ALA A 142 24.72 0.14 11.56
C ALA A 142 24.80 1.65 11.85
N THR A 143 24.63 2.54 10.86
CA THR A 143 25.03 3.94 11.03
C THR A 143 24.01 4.79 11.82
N GLN A 144 22.73 4.43 11.83
CA GLN A 144 21.71 5.02 12.72
C GLN A 144 20.60 4.01 13.01
N ASP A 145 20.34 3.71 14.28
CA ASP A 145 19.25 2.82 14.71
C ASP A 145 17.90 3.55 14.61
N THR A 146 17.19 3.37 13.50
CA THR A 146 15.92 4.04 13.22
C THR A 146 14.79 3.01 13.22
N LYS A 147 13.67 3.37 13.83
CA LYS A 147 12.45 2.57 13.83
C LYS A 147 11.87 2.43 12.42
N ILE A 148 11.76 1.20 11.93
CA ILE A 148 11.26 0.89 10.58
C ILE A 148 10.22 -0.24 10.61
N TRP A 149 9.42 -0.31 9.55
CA TRP A 149 8.59 -1.48 9.25
C TRP A 149 9.46 -2.59 8.66
N LEU A 150 9.35 -3.79 9.23
CA LEU A 150 9.94 -5.03 8.73
C LEU A 150 8.82 -5.94 8.25
N SER A 151 8.76 -6.16 6.94
CA SER A 151 7.76 -7.06 6.36
C SER A 151 8.09 -8.52 6.65
N TYR A 152 7.08 -9.34 6.91
CA TYR A 152 7.18 -10.80 7.01
C TYR A 152 6.84 -11.51 5.69
N PHE A 153 6.44 -10.74 4.67
CA PHE A 153 6.38 -11.21 3.30
C PHE A 153 7.43 -10.44 2.52
N ASN A 154 8.54 -11.08 2.17
CA ASN A 154 9.56 -10.47 1.31
C ASN A 154 9.73 -11.37 0.09
N GLY A 155 9.57 -10.77 -1.08
CA GLY A 155 9.77 -11.43 -2.36
C GLY A 155 11.05 -10.95 -3.01
N ALA A 156 11.83 -11.88 -3.56
CA ALA A 156 12.89 -11.55 -4.50
C ALA A 156 12.33 -10.71 -5.66
N ASP A 157 13.06 -9.69 -6.09
CA ASP A 157 12.75 -8.95 -7.31
C ASP A 157 12.93 -9.89 -8.51
N LYS A 158 11.99 -9.82 -9.46
CA LYS A 158 11.95 -10.66 -10.66
C LYS A 158 13.21 -10.56 -11.54
N TYR A 159 14.00 -9.48 -11.41
CA TYR A 159 15.23 -9.25 -12.16
C TYR A 159 16.49 -9.44 -11.29
N ASN A 160 16.36 -9.51 -9.97
CA ASN A 160 17.49 -9.73 -9.07
C ASN A 160 17.03 -10.40 -7.77
N ALA A 161 17.35 -11.69 -7.61
CA ALA A 161 16.98 -12.45 -6.42
C ALA A 161 17.63 -11.95 -5.11
N ASN A 162 18.68 -11.13 -5.20
CA ASN A 162 19.35 -10.53 -4.04
C ASN A 162 18.74 -9.18 -3.64
N VAL A 163 17.75 -8.71 -4.37
CA VAL A 163 16.98 -7.50 -4.06
C VAL A 163 15.58 -7.95 -3.64
N SER A 164 15.06 -7.44 -2.53
CA SER A 164 13.63 -7.56 -2.29
C SER A 164 12.91 -6.53 -3.13
N GLY A 165 12.11 -7.01 -4.07
CA GLY A 165 11.15 -6.15 -4.75
C GLY A 165 10.16 -5.61 -3.70
N GLY A 166 9.54 -4.46 -3.97
CA GLY A 166 8.45 -3.91 -3.14
C GLY A 166 7.17 -4.77 -3.11
N TYR A 167 7.26 -6.07 -3.38
CA TYR A 167 6.17 -7.05 -3.44
C TYR A 167 6.00 -7.75 -2.10
N ASN A 168 5.90 -6.96 -1.04
CA ASN A 168 5.83 -7.45 0.33
C ASN A 168 4.38 -7.75 0.74
N LYS A 169 3.68 -8.57 -0.06
CA LYS A 169 2.29 -8.92 0.17
C LYS A 169 1.90 -10.28 -0.40
N PHE A 170 0.99 -10.94 0.29
CA PHE A 170 0.15 -12.02 -0.23
C PHE A 170 -0.95 -11.44 -1.14
N LYS A 171 -1.40 -12.21 -2.13
CA LYS A 171 -2.59 -11.91 -2.94
C LYS A 171 -3.52 -13.10 -2.91
N GLY A 172 -4.83 -12.83 -2.93
CA GLY A 172 -5.83 -13.90 -3.00
C GLY A 172 -5.63 -14.87 -4.17
N GLU A 173 -5.25 -14.34 -5.34
CA GLU A 173 -4.91 -15.12 -6.55
C GLU A 173 -3.80 -16.17 -6.32
N SER A 174 -2.99 -16.03 -5.27
CA SER A 174 -1.92 -16.97 -4.93
C SER A 174 -2.41 -18.16 -4.08
N CYS A 175 -3.68 -18.18 -3.69
CA CYS A 175 -4.30 -19.30 -2.99
C CYS A 175 -4.70 -20.39 -3.99
N ALA A 176 -4.09 -21.58 -3.90
CA ALA A 176 -4.23 -22.62 -4.92
C ALA A 176 -5.63 -23.25 -5.02
N ASP A 177 -6.41 -23.22 -3.94
CA ASP A 177 -7.68 -23.95 -3.80
C ASP A 177 -8.86 -23.09 -3.32
N GLU A 178 -8.73 -21.76 -3.41
CA GLU A 178 -9.67 -20.79 -2.85
C GLU A 178 -9.93 -20.92 -1.33
N SER A 179 -9.21 -21.79 -0.61
CA SER A 179 -9.49 -22.09 0.81
C SER A 179 -8.95 -21.05 1.80
N CYS A 180 -8.36 -19.96 1.30
CA CYS A 180 -7.79 -18.90 2.12
C CYS A 180 -8.82 -17.93 2.67
N LEU A 181 -10.06 -17.97 2.19
CA LEU A 181 -11.19 -17.16 2.67
C LEU A 181 -12.41 -18.05 2.85
N ILE A 182 -12.97 -18.06 4.05
CA ILE A 182 -14.20 -18.76 4.40
C ILE A 182 -15.25 -17.71 4.71
N ASP A 183 -16.33 -17.68 3.94
CA ASP A 183 -17.50 -16.83 4.20
C ASP A 183 -18.41 -17.52 5.23
N ASN A 184 -18.71 -16.83 6.34
CA ASN A 184 -19.60 -17.34 7.39
C ASN A 184 -21.09 -17.07 7.08
N GLY A 185 -21.39 -16.33 6.02
CA GLY A 185 -22.76 -16.01 5.58
C GLY A 185 -23.43 -14.87 6.33
N ASP A 186 -22.71 -14.19 7.23
CA ASP A 186 -23.22 -13.08 8.07
C ASP A 186 -22.43 -11.78 7.88
N GLY A 187 -21.59 -11.70 6.85
CA GLY A 187 -20.67 -10.58 6.58
C GLY A 187 -19.33 -10.70 7.28
N THR A 188 -19.14 -11.73 8.11
CA THR A 188 -17.84 -12.10 8.65
C THR A 188 -17.19 -13.19 7.81
N TYR A 189 -15.86 -13.15 7.75
CA TYR A 189 -15.07 -14.13 7.03
C TYR A 189 -13.85 -14.53 7.85
N HIS A 190 -13.41 -15.77 7.69
CA HIS A 190 -12.14 -16.24 8.23
C HIS A 190 -11.09 -16.32 7.12
N VAL A 191 -9.91 -15.75 7.37
CA VAL A 191 -8.77 -15.76 6.46
C VAL A 191 -7.67 -16.66 7.02
N THR A 192 -7.11 -17.55 6.20
CA THR A 192 -5.94 -18.38 6.55
C THR A 192 -4.94 -18.42 5.39
N LEU A 193 -3.67 -18.09 5.63
CA LEU A 193 -2.62 -18.06 4.61
C LEU A 193 -1.83 -19.38 4.54
N LYS A 194 -2.51 -20.52 4.39
CA LYS A 194 -1.96 -21.89 4.58
C LYS A 194 -0.66 -22.18 3.83
N ASP A 195 -0.55 -21.73 2.58
CA ASP A 195 0.62 -21.98 1.74
C ASP A 195 1.65 -20.83 1.76
N HIS A 196 1.50 -19.89 2.69
CA HIS A 196 2.31 -18.67 2.75
C HIS A 196 2.80 -18.38 4.18
N PRO A 197 3.67 -19.25 4.73
CA PRO A 197 4.31 -18.98 6.02
C PRO A 197 5.17 -17.71 5.97
N ILE A 198 5.33 -17.09 7.13
CA ILE A 198 6.21 -15.93 7.31
C ILE A 198 7.61 -16.23 6.77
N THR A 199 8.11 -15.33 5.92
CA THR A 199 9.47 -15.41 5.37
C THR A 199 10.17 -14.05 5.35
N THR A 200 11.35 -14.01 5.94
CA THR A 200 12.19 -12.80 6.03
C THR A 200 13.38 -12.84 5.10
N ALA A 201 13.46 -13.87 4.24
CA ALA A 201 14.48 -13.95 3.21
C ALA A 201 14.29 -12.80 2.19
N PRO A 202 15.37 -12.19 1.67
CA PRO A 202 16.78 -12.52 1.92
C PRO A 202 17.40 -11.82 3.14
N PHE A 203 16.66 -10.99 3.87
CA PHE A 203 17.20 -10.12 4.94
C PHE A 203 17.45 -10.82 6.28
N LYS A 204 16.85 -12.00 6.49
CA LYS A 204 17.14 -12.92 7.60
C LYS A 204 16.93 -12.36 9.01
N PHE A 205 16.14 -11.28 9.19
CA PHE A 205 15.61 -10.97 10.54
C PHE A 205 14.64 -12.06 10.98
N LYS A 206 14.41 -12.23 12.28
CA LYS A 206 13.52 -13.29 12.79
C LYS A 206 12.12 -12.77 13.03
N TYR A 207 11.15 -13.69 12.94
CA TYR A 207 9.86 -13.51 13.59
C TYR A 207 10.08 -13.28 15.09
N ASP A 208 9.37 -12.30 15.65
CA ASP A 208 9.43 -11.95 17.06
C ASP A 208 8.00 -11.66 17.54
N GLU A 209 7.45 -12.63 18.29
CA GLU A 209 6.10 -12.59 18.84
C GLU A 209 5.90 -11.50 19.91
N ASN A 210 6.99 -10.95 20.46
CA ASN A 210 6.93 -9.92 21.51
C ASN A 210 6.96 -8.50 20.95
N LYS A 211 7.01 -8.35 19.62
CA LYS A 211 6.97 -7.05 18.94
C LYS A 211 5.57 -6.77 18.41
N VAL A 212 5.22 -5.48 18.41
CA VAL A 212 4.01 -5.02 17.75
C VAL A 212 4.08 -5.39 16.27
N THR A 213 3.17 -6.26 15.88
CA THR A 213 2.95 -6.78 14.54
C THR A 213 1.72 -6.09 13.95
N GLY A 214 1.72 -5.86 12.65
CA GLY A 214 0.63 -5.24 11.91
C GLY A 214 0.19 -6.11 10.74
N ILE A 215 -1.11 -6.14 10.49
CA ILE A 215 -1.72 -6.60 9.24
C ILE A 215 -2.22 -5.39 8.48
N TYR A 216 -1.95 -5.35 7.18
CA TYR A 216 -2.65 -4.53 6.22
C TYR A 216 -3.45 -5.44 5.29
N LEU A 217 -4.74 -5.14 5.12
CA LEU A 217 -5.63 -5.82 4.19
C LEU A 217 -6.13 -4.83 3.15
N SER A 218 -6.15 -5.27 1.89
CA SER A 218 -6.86 -4.65 0.78
C SER A 218 -7.86 -5.64 0.22
N LEU A 219 -9.14 -5.25 0.20
CA LEU A 219 -10.19 -5.91 -0.58
C LEU A 219 -10.46 -5.10 -1.85
N SER A 220 -10.79 -5.78 -2.93
CA SER A 220 -11.08 -5.18 -4.23
C SER A 220 -12.15 -5.96 -5.01
N PRO A 221 -13.30 -6.30 -4.42
CA PRO A 221 -14.34 -7.02 -5.13
C PRO A 221 -14.99 -6.15 -6.21
N LYS A 222 -15.68 -6.81 -7.14
CA LYS A 222 -16.53 -6.17 -8.15
C LYS A 222 -17.97 -6.12 -7.66
N ASN A 223 -18.62 -4.98 -7.85
CA ASN A 223 -20.03 -4.81 -7.57
C ASN A 223 -20.92 -5.25 -8.75
N ASP A 224 -22.25 -5.17 -8.56
CA ASP A 224 -23.28 -5.51 -9.55
C ASP A 224 -23.21 -4.72 -10.88
N LYS A 225 -22.47 -3.60 -10.87
CA LYS A 225 -22.19 -2.75 -12.05
C LYS A 225 -20.80 -3.01 -12.64
N ASP A 226 -20.14 -4.10 -12.25
CA ASP A 226 -18.77 -4.45 -12.62
C ASP A 226 -17.70 -3.41 -12.19
N ALA A 227 -18.06 -2.50 -11.27
CA ALA A 227 -17.14 -1.53 -10.71
C ALA A 227 -16.38 -2.14 -9.53
N THR A 228 -15.07 -1.90 -9.48
CA THR A 228 -14.25 -2.33 -8.34
C THR A 228 -14.48 -1.40 -7.15
N VAL A 229 -14.90 -1.96 -6.02
CA VAL A 229 -14.99 -1.26 -4.74
C VAL A 229 -13.79 -1.64 -3.87
N ILE A 230 -13.23 -0.69 -3.13
CA ILE A 230 -11.97 -0.89 -2.40
C ILE A 230 -12.23 -0.69 -0.90
N ALA A 231 -11.88 -1.69 -0.09
CA ALA A 231 -11.73 -1.54 1.36
C ALA A 231 -10.27 -1.75 1.75
N ASN A 232 -9.78 -0.92 2.66
CA ASN A 232 -8.47 -1.07 3.28
C ASN A 232 -8.64 -1.17 4.79
N SER A 233 -7.95 -2.11 5.43
CA SER A 233 -8.01 -2.31 6.87
C SER A 233 -6.62 -2.49 7.47
N PHE A 234 -6.46 -2.08 8.72
CA PHE A 234 -5.22 -2.21 9.48
C PHE A 234 -5.53 -2.76 10.87
N TYR A 235 -4.67 -3.64 11.35
CA TYR A 235 -4.76 -4.13 12.72
C TYR A 235 -3.37 -4.30 13.30
N TYR A 236 -3.18 -3.94 14.58
CA TYR A 236 -1.91 -4.01 15.26
C TYR A 236 -2.06 -4.74 16.58
N TRP A 237 -1.14 -5.66 16.89
CA TRP A 237 -1.16 -6.40 18.14
C TRP A 237 0.22 -6.93 18.50
N THR A 238 0.36 -7.42 19.73
CA THR A 238 1.53 -8.19 20.17
C THR A 238 1.19 -9.67 20.18
N PRO A 239 1.72 -10.49 19.24
CA PRO A 239 1.33 -11.90 19.10
C PRO A 239 1.40 -12.72 20.38
N SER A 240 2.47 -12.61 21.17
CA SER A 240 2.67 -13.40 22.39
C SER A 240 1.63 -13.14 23.49
N THR A 241 0.91 -12.01 23.41
CA THR A 241 -0.10 -11.62 24.41
C THR A 241 -1.51 -11.50 23.85
N GLY A 242 -1.66 -11.56 22.52
CA GLY A 242 -2.93 -11.27 21.84
C GLY A 242 -3.45 -9.83 22.03
N LYS A 243 -2.68 -8.93 22.65
CA LYS A 243 -3.14 -7.57 22.97
C LYS A 243 -3.08 -6.67 21.76
N GLU A 244 -4.21 -6.06 21.43
CA GLU A 244 -4.30 -4.99 20.44
C GLU A 244 -3.42 -3.80 20.83
N ALA A 245 -2.87 -3.14 19.81
CA ALA A 245 -2.02 -1.97 19.93
C ALA A 245 -2.54 -0.84 19.04
N ALA A 246 -2.22 0.41 19.41
CA ALA A 246 -2.40 1.54 18.51
C ALA A 246 -1.42 1.45 17.32
N ASN A 247 -1.67 2.23 16.26
CA ASN A 247 -0.74 2.33 15.13
C ASN A 247 0.67 2.67 15.64
N PRO A 248 1.63 1.76 15.49
CA PRO A 248 2.90 1.91 16.18
C PRO A 248 3.85 2.84 15.42
N LYS A 249 3.54 3.29 14.19
CA LYS A 249 4.39 4.23 13.46
C LYS A 249 3.56 5.17 12.57
N THR A 250 3.48 6.43 12.97
CA THR A 250 2.79 7.50 12.22
C THR A 250 3.78 8.60 11.89
N VAL A 251 4.20 8.72 10.63
CA VAL A 251 5.15 9.77 10.19
C VAL A 251 4.42 10.96 9.55
N VAL A 252 3.24 10.71 8.99
CA VAL A 252 2.35 11.71 8.40
C VAL A 252 1.03 11.61 9.13
N GLU A 253 0.67 12.66 9.86
CA GLU A 253 -0.62 12.75 10.54
C GLU A 253 -1.73 13.08 9.54
N ASN A 254 -2.88 12.43 9.68
CA ASN A 254 -4.03 12.57 8.79
C ASN A 254 -3.64 12.55 7.29
N PRO A 255 -3.01 11.46 6.83
CA PRO A 255 -2.45 11.41 5.48
C PRO A 255 -3.53 11.57 4.40
N ALA A 256 -4.75 11.10 4.65
CA ALA A 256 -5.86 11.30 3.72
C ALA A 256 -6.11 12.80 3.46
N ALA A 257 -6.26 13.63 4.49
CA ALA A 257 -6.48 15.06 4.29
C ALA A 257 -5.27 15.78 3.68
N LYS A 258 -4.04 15.42 4.10
CA LYS A 258 -2.80 16.03 3.61
C LYS A 258 -2.53 15.70 2.14
N CYS A 259 -2.76 14.47 1.72
CA CYS A 259 -2.57 14.06 0.34
C CYS A 259 -3.74 14.54 -0.54
N ASN A 260 -4.97 14.45 -0.04
CA ASN A 260 -6.17 14.79 -0.82
C ASN A 260 -6.39 16.30 -0.97
N SER A 261 -5.63 17.16 -0.28
CA SER A 261 -5.64 18.59 -0.58
C SER A 261 -5.13 18.91 -1.98
N CYS A 262 -4.32 18.01 -2.57
CA CYS A 262 -3.76 18.14 -3.92
C CYS A 262 -4.17 17.00 -4.86
N HIS A 263 -4.57 15.84 -4.34
CA HIS A 263 -4.90 14.65 -5.12
C HIS A 263 -6.37 14.25 -4.98
N GLN A 264 -6.96 13.70 -6.04
CA GLN A 264 -8.33 13.18 -6.04
C GLN A 264 -8.38 11.65 -5.81
N GLY A 265 -7.73 11.16 -4.75
CA GLY A 265 -7.93 9.80 -4.23
C GLY A 265 -7.28 8.63 -4.97
N ASN A 266 -6.58 8.85 -6.10
CA ASN A 266 -5.91 7.78 -6.85
C ASN A 266 -4.42 8.06 -7.03
N HIS A 267 -3.59 7.44 -6.17
CA HIS A 267 -2.15 7.69 -6.17
C HIS A 267 -1.36 6.70 -7.03
N ARG A 268 -1.48 5.38 -6.78
CA ARG A 268 -0.74 4.32 -7.50
C ARG A 268 -1.50 2.98 -7.39
N HIS A 269 -1.02 1.96 -8.11
CA HIS A 269 -1.55 0.58 -8.08
C HIS A 269 -3.06 0.47 -8.35
N SER A 270 -3.55 1.24 -9.33
CA SER A 270 -4.97 1.26 -9.73
C SER A 270 -5.94 1.62 -8.59
N GLY A 271 -5.51 2.43 -7.62
CA GLY A 271 -6.37 2.90 -6.53
C GLY A 271 -6.60 1.89 -5.40
N LYS A 272 -5.92 0.74 -5.42
CA LYS A 272 -6.12 -0.32 -4.42
C LYS A 272 -5.62 0.05 -3.00
N HIS A 273 -4.77 1.06 -2.91
CA HIS A 273 -4.10 1.46 -1.67
C HIS A 273 -4.42 2.93 -1.38
N LEU A 274 -5.33 3.17 -0.43
CA LEU A 274 -5.96 4.48 -0.21
C LEU A 274 -5.27 5.34 0.86
N SER A 275 -4.26 4.81 1.56
CA SER A 275 -3.55 5.55 2.61
C SER A 275 -2.03 5.42 2.49
N SER A 276 -1.30 6.43 2.97
CA SER A 276 0.17 6.38 3.04
C SER A 276 0.66 5.24 3.96
N GLN A 277 -0.15 4.87 4.95
CA GLN A 277 0.10 3.74 5.84
C GLN A 277 0.11 2.42 5.05
N ALA A 278 -0.84 2.21 4.12
CA ALA A 278 -0.84 1.04 3.24
C ALA A 278 0.47 0.93 2.44
N CYS A 279 0.95 2.05 1.90
CA CYS A 279 2.20 2.10 1.16
C CYS A 279 3.38 1.65 2.02
N SER A 280 3.44 2.09 3.29
CA SER A 280 4.57 1.82 4.19
C SER A 280 4.81 0.34 4.53
N PHE A 281 3.77 -0.50 4.44
CA PHE A 281 3.91 -1.96 4.61
C PHE A 281 4.72 -2.59 3.48
N CYS A 282 4.58 -2.10 2.25
CA CYS A 282 5.27 -2.65 1.08
C CYS A 282 6.56 -1.91 0.74
N HIS A 283 6.52 -0.58 0.88
CA HIS A 283 7.59 0.34 0.58
C HIS A 283 8.45 0.60 1.83
N THR A 284 9.03 -0.48 2.37
CA THR A 284 9.89 -0.45 3.56
C THR A 284 11.25 0.19 3.28
N ALA A 285 12.00 0.54 4.32
CA ALA A 285 13.28 1.25 4.21
C ALA A 285 14.38 0.45 3.47
N TYR A 286 14.23 -0.86 3.37
CA TYR A 286 15.16 -1.75 2.68
C TYR A 286 14.61 -2.25 1.32
N SER A 287 13.35 -1.94 0.99
CA SER A 287 12.75 -2.33 -0.30
C SER A 287 13.47 -1.63 -1.44
N LYS A 288 13.84 -2.36 -2.49
CA LYS A 288 14.44 -1.79 -3.71
C LYS A 288 13.75 -2.35 -4.95
N GLY A 289 13.71 -1.56 -6.00
CA GLY A 289 13.12 -1.93 -7.28
C GLY A 289 14.20 -2.01 -8.34
N VAL A 290 14.11 -3.02 -9.20
CA VAL A 290 14.97 -3.13 -10.36
C VAL A 290 14.24 -2.62 -11.60
N TYR A 291 14.76 -1.54 -12.18
CA TYR A 291 14.26 -0.93 -13.40
C TYR A 291 15.20 -1.28 -14.55
N LYS A 292 14.64 -1.75 -15.66
CA LYS A 292 15.41 -1.86 -16.91
C LYS A 292 15.60 -0.46 -17.47
N ALA A 293 16.82 0.05 -17.40
CA ALA A 293 17.15 1.30 -18.08
C ALA A 293 17.31 1.05 -19.58
N ASP A 294 18.06 0.00 -19.95
CA ASP A 294 18.31 -0.45 -21.33
C ASP A 294 18.52 -1.98 -21.38
N LYS A 295 18.79 -2.55 -22.58
CA LYS A 295 18.90 -4.01 -22.81
C LYS A 295 19.90 -4.75 -21.90
N ASP A 296 20.90 -4.06 -21.35
CA ASP A 296 22.00 -4.67 -20.61
C ASP A 296 22.25 -4.06 -19.21
N THR A 297 21.43 -3.10 -18.76
CA THR A 297 21.61 -2.44 -17.46
C THR A 297 20.33 -2.42 -16.62
N ASN A 298 20.40 -3.12 -15.49
CA ASN A 298 19.40 -3.08 -14.44
C ASN A 298 19.77 -2.00 -13.43
N LEU A 299 18.99 -0.91 -13.36
CA LEU A 299 19.12 0.09 -12.31
C LEU A 299 18.38 -0.39 -11.06
N VAL A 300 19.09 -0.44 -9.95
CA VAL A 300 18.48 -0.69 -8.64
C VAL A 300 18.21 0.66 -7.98
N SER A 301 16.94 0.98 -7.74
CA SER A 301 16.53 2.18 -6.99
C SER A 301 15.88 1.79 -5.67
N SER A 302 15.92 2.68 -4.68
CA SER A 302 15.11 2.47 -3.48
C SER A 302 13.62 2.53 -3.83
N MET A 303 12.85 1.71 -3.12
CA MET A 303 11.39 1.72 -3.11
C MET A 303 10.86 2.15 -1.75
N TYR A 304 11.69 2.76 -0.90
CA TYR A 304 11.25 3.25 0.39
C TYR A 304 10.21 4.36 0.20
N VAL A 305 9.10 4.32 0.95
CA VAL A 305 7.98 5.26 0.77
C VAL A 305 8.43 6.71 0.90
N ALA A 306 9.32 7.02 1.84
CA ALA A 306 9.82 8.38 2.03
C ALA A 306 10.63 8.86 0.81
N ASP A 307 11.54 8.02 0.30
CA ASP A 307 12.33 8.32 -0.91
C ASP A 307 11.41 8.52 -2.13
N LEU A 308 10.48 7.60 -2.37
CA LEU A 308 9.54 7.69 -3.50
C LEU A 308 8.66 8.95 -3.43
N VAL A 309 8.07 9.25 -2.28
CA VAL A 309 7.21 10.42 -2.13
C VAL A 309 8.03 11.69 -2.31
N HIS A 310 9.17 11.81 -1.64
CA HIS A 310 10.03 13.00 -1.75
C HIS A 310 10.54 13.23 -3.18
N ALA A 311 11.02 12.18 -3.86
CA ALA A 311 11.53 12.29 -5.22
C ALA A 311 10.45 12.76 -6.21
N ASN A 312 9.19 12.32 -6.05
CA ASN A 312 8.07 12.74 -6.90
C ASN A 312 7.54 14.14 -6.59
N HIS A 313 7.86 14.71 -5.42
CA HIS A 313 7.39 16.03 -4.98
C HIS A 313 8.55 17.02 -4.80
N ILE A 314 9.66 16.83 -5.53
CA ILE A 314 10.84 17.69 -5.41
C ILE A 314 10.55 19.17 -5.66
N SER A 315 9.55 19.50 -6.48
CA SER A 315 9.09 20.88 -6.71
C SER A 315 8.50 21.55 -5.46
N PHE A 316 8.13 20.76 -4.44
CA PHE A 316 7.61 21.21 -3.14
C PHE A 316 8.63 21.04 -2.00
N ALA A 317 9.88 20.68 -2.30
CA ALA A 317 10.90 20.29 -1.30
C ALA A 317 11.20 21.36 -0.24
N THR A 318 10.77 22.61 -0.44
CA THR A 318 10.95 23.71 0.52
C THR A 318 9.78 23.89 1.50
N ASN A 319 8.64 23.21 1.31
CA ASN A 319 7.45 23.34 2.17
C ASN A 319 7.02 21.98 2.75
N CYS A 320 7.84 21.46 3.67
CA CYS A 320 7.62 20.17 4.35
C CYS A 320 6.24 20.08 5.03
N GLN A 321 5.70 21.20 5.50
CA GLN A 321 4.43 21.30 6.23
C GLN A 321 3.20 20.95 5.38
N SER A 322 3.37 20.93 4.04
CA SER A 322 2.33 20.46 3.11
C SER A 322 1.96 18.99 3.39
N CYS A 323 2.95 18.19 3.80
CA CYS A 323 2.76 16.77 4.13
C CYS A 323 2.92 16.51 5.63
N HIS A 324 3.90 17.11 6.28
CA HIS A 324 4.22 16.82 7.67
C HIS A 324 3.58 17.82 8.62
N THR A 325 3.08 17.33 9.76
CA THR A 325 2.65 18.18 10.87
C THR A 325 3.64 17.98 12.01
N ALA A 326 4.14 19.08 12.58
CA ALA A 326 4.95 18.99 13.79
C ALA A 326 4.02 18.77 14.99
N ASP A 327 4.32 17.73 15.78
CA ASP A 327 3.67 17.54 17.07
C ASP A 327 4.48 18.29 18.13
N LYS A 328 3.97 19.47 18.51
CA LYS A 328 4.57 20.34 19.52
C LYS A 328 4.36 19.80 20.95
N THR A 329 3.47 18.83 21.14
CA THR A 329 3.08 18.30 22.45
C THR A 329 3.87 17.05 22.84
N ASN A 330 4.27 16.25 21.85
CA ASN A 330 5.13 15.11 22.04
C ASN A 330 6.29 15.16 21.04
N ALA A 331 7.42 15.67 21.52
CA ALA A 331 8.63 15.72 20.71
C ALA A 331 8.96 14.34 20.13
N ASP A 332 8.80 13.25 20.90
CA ASP A 332 9.23 11.89 20.54
C ASP A 332 8.24 11.15 19.63
N SER A 333 7.14 11.80 19.24
CA SER A 333 6.21 11.26 18.25
C SER A 333 6.91 11.01 16.90
N ASP A 334 6.54 9.90 16.24
CA ASP A 334 7.06 9.55 14.90
C ASP A 334 6.74 10.64 13.85
N VAL A 335 5.72 11.49 14.08
CA VAL A 335 5.37 12.61 13.19
C VAL A 335 6.41 13.72 13.18
N ASN A 336 7.34 13.71 14.15
CA ASN A 336 8.47 14.64 14.21
C ASN A 336 9.74 14.07 13.55
N LEU A 337 9.74 12.83 13.05
CA LEU A 337 10.93 12.21 12.45
C LEU A 337 11.52 13.03 11.29
N TRP A 338 10.68 13.70 10.51
CA TRP A 338 11.12 14.46 9.33
C TRP A 338 12.09 15.61 9.65
N HIS A 339 12.10 16.12 10.88
CA HIS A 339 13.04 17.15 11.33
C HIS A 339 13.99 16.67 12.45
N LYS A 340 13.74 15.49 13.02
CA LYS A 340 14.59 14.88 14.05
C LYS A 340 15.70 13.98 13.50
N THR A 341 15.46 13.32 12.37
CA THR A 341 16.39 12.33 11.82
C THR A 341 16.78 12.68 10.40
N ALA A 342 18.05 13.03 10.20
CA ALA A 342 18.64 13.14 8.86
C ALA A 342 19.07 11.76 8.39
N ASN A 343 18.22 11.11 7.60
CA ASN A 343 18.48 9.82 6.98
C ASN A 343 19.03 10.05 5.56
N ASN A 344 20.16 9.43 5.23
CA ASN A 344 20.83 9.64 3.94
C ASN A 344 19.91 9.35 2.76
N GLU A 345 19.22 8.21 2.74
CA GLU A 345 18.28 7.84 1.68
C GLU A 345 17.13 8.87 1.55
N VAL A 346 16.59 9.35 2.68
CA VAL A 346 15.49 10.33 2.70
C VAL A 346 15.93 11.74 2.29
N CYS A 347 17.15 12.15 2.62
CA CYS A 347 17.68 13.46 2.23
C CYS A 347 18.08 13.44 0.74
N THR A 348 18.73 12.37 0.30
CA THR A 348 19.25 12.26 -1.07
C THR A 348 18.13 12.16 -2.11
N SER A 349 16.94 11.67 -1.73
CA SER A 349 15.76 11.65 -2.61
C SER A 349 15.42 13.02 -3.21
N CYS A 350 15.70 14.11 -2.50
CA CYS A 350 15.58 15.49 -3.00
C CYS A 350 16.93 16.11 -3.38
N HIS A 351 18.00 15.79 -2.66
CA HIS A 351 19.29 16.48 -2.77
C HIS A 351 20.29 15.87 -3.77
N SER A 352 20.15 14.60 -4.15
CA SER A 352 21.11 13.91 -5.04
C SER A 352 20.57 13.65 -6.44
N ASN A 353 19.35 14.11 -6.74
CA ASN A 353 18.75 13.82 -8.03
C ASN A 353 19.47 14.64 -9.12
N LYS A 354 20.05 13.96 -10.14
CA LYS A 354 20.66 14.59 -11.32
C LYS A 354 19.74 15.59 -12.03
N LEU A 355 18.43 15.51 -11.75
CA LEU A 355 17.40 16.43 -12.24
C LEU A 355 17.43 17.82 -11.57
N ASN A 356 18.15 17.99 -10.47
CA ASN A 356 18.26 19.29 -9.79
C ASN A 356 19.72 19.74 -9.69
N SER A 357 20.27 20.19 -10.82
CA SER A 357 21.57 20.86 -10.90
C SER A 357 21.64 22.22 -10.19
N GLN A 358 20.56 22.66 -9.53
CA GLN A 358 20.49 23.97 -8.87
C GLN A 358 21.09 23.98 -7.46
N TYR A 359 21.33 22.82 -6.84
CA TYR A 359 22.06 22.75 -5.57
C TYR A 359 23.57 22.65 -5.82
N THR A 360 24.16 23.77 -6.24
CA THR A 360 25.61 23.92 -6.37
C THR A 360 26.26 23.72 -4.99
N GLY A 361 27.06 22.66 -4.84
CA GLY A 361 27.82 22.36 -3.61
C GLY A 361 27.52 21.01 -2.93
N PHE A 362 26.45 20.29 -3.32
CA PHE A 362 26.22 18.92 -2.82
C PHE A 362 27.37 18.00 -3.24
N GLU A 363 27.74 18.05 -4.52
CA GLU A 363 28.82 17.22 -5.07
C GLU A 363 30.18 17.51 -4.41
N THR A 364 30.47 18.76 -4.07
CA THR A 364 31.79 19.16 -3.56
C THR A 364 32.01 18.72 -2.11
N ASN A 365 30.98 18.78 -1.27
CA ASN A 365 31.10 18.55 0.18
C ASN A 365 30.55 17.19 0.63
N HIS A 366 29.60 16.60 -0.11
CA HIS A 366 28.91 15.36 0.29
C HIS A 366 29.27 14.17 -0.57
N ILE A 367 30.02 14.35 -1.67
CA ILE A 367 30.53 13.23 -2.47
C ILE A 367 32.02 13.07 -2.19
N ASP A 368 32.42 11.85 -1.91
CA ASP A 368 33.80 11.44 -1.90
C ASP A 368 34.31 11.53 -3.34
N GLN A 369 35.16 12.52 -3.60
CA GLN A 369 35.66 12.85 -4.93
C GLN A 369 36.48 11.70 -5.55
N ALA A 370 37.04 10.79 -4.75
CA ALA A 370 37.81 9.65 -5.24
C ALA A 370 36.91 8.50 -5.69
N THR A 371 35.74 8.34 -5.06
CA THR A 371 34.83 7.21 -5.33
C THR A 371 33.54 7.62 -6.05
N GLY A 372 33.25 8.92 -6.16
CA GLY A 372 31.99 9.44 -6.68
C GLY A 372 30.77 9.07 -5.83
N LYS A 373 30.97 8.54 -4.62
CA LYS A 373 29.91 8.10 -3.71
C LYS A 373 29.63 9.18 -2.68
N ILE A 374 28.38 9.29 -2.26
CA ILE A 374 28.03 10.16 -1.14
C ILE A 374 28.81 9.70 0.10
N LYS A 375 29.56 10.61 0.72
CA LYS A 375 30.20 10.42 2.02
C LYS A 375 29.08 10.07 3.00
N ARG A 376 29.04 8.81 3.40
CA ARG A 376 28.05 8.29 4.37
C ARG A 376 28.31 8.75 5.81
N GLU A 377 29.22 9.70 6.00
CA GLU A 377 29.31 10.49 7.22
C GLU A 377 27.88 10.93 7.57
N ALA A 378 27.38 10.48 8.73
CA ALA A 378 25.98 10.57 9.07
C ALA A 378 25.53 12.02 8.87
N CYS A 379 24.57 12.28 7.97
CA CYS A 379 24.09 13.64 7.73
C CYS A 379 23.77 14.35 9.05
N THR A 380 23.30 13.61 10.06
CA THR A 380 23.05 14.07 11.43
C THR A 380 24.25 14.61 12.20
N SER A 381 25.49 14.27 11.84
CA SER A 381 26.69 14.84 12.47
C SER A 381 26.89 16.32 12.12
N CYS A 382 26.42 16.76 10.94
CA CYS A 382 26.50 18.14 10.45
C CYS A 382 25.12 18.83 10.39
N HIS A 383 24.06 18.06 10.17
CA HIS A 383 22.67 18.50 10.03
C HIS A 383 21.85 18.08 11.24
N THR A 384 22.23 18.60 12.42
CA THR A 384 21.39 18.53 13.61
C THR A 384 20.30 19.61 13.59
N PRO A 385 19.22 19.48 14.37
CA PRO A 385 18.21 20.54 14.51
C PRO A 385 18.77 21.89 14.98
N THR A 386 19.95 21.90 15.61
CA THR A 386 20.64 23.09 16.11
C THR A 386 21.77 23.57 15.20
N SER A 387 22.00 22.91 14.06
CA SER A 387 23.07 23.26 13.14
C SER A 387 22.76 24.56 12.40
N THR A 388 23.76 25.43 12.25
CA THR A 388 23.68 26.63 11.40
C THR A 388 23.81 26.32 9.90
N TRP A 389 24.21 25.09 9.56
CA TRP A 389 24.44 24.62 8.17
C TRP A 389 23.19 23.98 7.56
N ALA A 390 22.30 23.45 8.38
CA ALA A 390 20.93 23.15 7.97
C ALA A 390 20.15 24.46 8.15
N PRO A 391 19.58 25.08 7.10
CA PRO A 391 18.78 26.28 7.31
C PRO A 391 17.72 25.97 8.36
N ALA A 392 17.45 26.91 9.26
CA ALA A 392 16.42 26.79 10.30
C ALA A 392 14.98 26.63 9.73
N ILE A 393 14.83 26.59 8.40
CA ILE A 393 13.55 26.66 7.68
C ILE A 393 12.78 25.32 7.66
N PRO A 394 13.41 24.12 7.57
CA PRO A 394 12.69 22.86 7.83
C PRO A 394 12.48 22.60 9.33
N HIS A 395 13.29 23.19 10.22
CA HIS A 395 13.36 22.78 11.63
C HIS A 395 12.61 23.70 12.60
N GLN A 396 12.07 24.82 12.14
CA GLN A 396 11.30 25.75 12.97
C GLN A 396 9.83 25.70 12.52
N PRO A 397 8.91 25.14 13.31
CA PRO A 397 7.51 25.44 13.10
C PRO A 397 7.33 26.94 13.39
N LYS A 398 7.00 27.73 12.35
CA LYS A 398 6.51 29.09 12.59
C LYS A 398 5.33 29.09 13.54
#